data_AF-A0AAD9BMG0-F1
#
_entry.id   AF-A0AAD9BMG0-F1
#
_cell.length_a   1.000
_cell.length_b   1.000
_cell.length_c   1.000
_cell.angle_alpha   90.00
_cell.angle_beta   90.00
_cell.angle_gamma   90.00
#
_symmetry.space_group_name_H-M   'P 1'
#
loop_
_entity.id
_entity.type
_entity.pdbx_description
1 polymer ?
#
loop_
_entity_poly.entity_id
_entity_poly.type
_entity_poly.pdbx_seq_one_letter_code
_entity_poly.pdbx_strand_id
1 'polypeptide(L)'
;MATNCPTIRTPCILVLHWIGHSFKKHLENTKAKVNTRNNILRKLVNSKWGADPPTIRATAMVLCFSTVEYACSSWCRSHHTKLVDTALNDTCRIITGQHLSRASMR
;
A
#
# COMPACT_ATOMS: atom_id res chain seq x y z
N MET A 1 4.63 -17.94 21.94
CA MET A 1 3.75 -18.49 22.99
C MET A 1 2.32 -18.15 22.65
N ALA A 2 1.53 -19.16 22.29
CA ALA A 2 0.09 -19.04 22.14
C ALA A 2 -0.57 -19.41 23.48
N THR A 3 -1.43 -18.56 24.02
CA THR A 3 -2.48 -18.99 24.96
C THR A 3 -3.71 -18.06 24.86
N ASN A 4 -4.74 -18.62 24.20
CA ASN A 4 -6.13 -18.68 24.66
C ASN A 4 -6.81 -17.40 25.20
N CYS A 5 -7.68 -16.81 24.40
CA CYS A 5 -8.79 -15.98 24.87
C CYS A 5 -10.10 -16.79 24.74
N PRO A 6 -10.73 -17.22 25.85
CA PRO A 6 -11.90 -18.08 25.79
C PRO A 6 -13.19 -17.26 25.60
N THR A 7 -14.14 -17.85 24.87
CA THR A 7 -15.55 -17.43 24.66
C THR A 7 -15.89 -16.43 23.55
N ILE A 8 -15.58 -16.78 22.30
CA ILE A 8 -16.33 -16.29 21.13
C ILE A 8 -17.46 -17.28 20.83
N ARG A 9 -18.54 -17.20 21.60
CA ARG A 9 -19.76 -17.99 21.40
C ARG A 9 -20.63 -17.30 20.34
N THR A 10 -20.37 -17.58 19.06
CA THR A 10 -21.35 -17.76 17.96
C THR A 10 -22.53 -16.77 17.80
N PRO A 11 -22.32 -15.43 17.76
CA PRO A 11 -22.81 -14.70 16.57
C PRO A 11 -21.82 -13.67 15.97
N CYS A 12 -20.72 -13.31 16.65
CA CYS A 12 -19.80 -12.25 16.18
C CYS A 12 -18.92 -12.66 14.98
N ILE A 13 -18.68 -13.96 14.77
CA ILE A 13 -17.88 -14.46 13.64
C ILE A 13 -18.60 -14.23 12.30
N LEU A 14 -19.94 -14.29 12.27
CA LEU A 14 -20.70 -14.07 11.03
C LEU A 14 -20.62 -12.61 10.58
N VAL A 15 -20.67 -11.65 11.51
CA VAL A 15 -20.54 -10.22 11.20
C VAL A 15 -19.12 -9.90 10.68
N LEU A 16 -18.08 -10.40 11.34
CA LEU A 16 -16.69 -10.19 10.89
C LEU A 16 -16.37 -10.90 9.57
N HIS A 17 -16.94 -12.08 9.32
CA HIS A 17 -16.78 -12.81 8.06
C HIS A 17 -17.47 -12.08 6.90
N TRP A 18 -18.68 -11.54 7.12
CA TRP A 18 -19.44 -10.80 6.10
C TRP A 18 -18.80 -9.44 5.74
N ILE A 19 -18.23 -8.76 6.75
CA ILE A 19 -17.47 -7.52 6.55
C ILE A 19 -16.13 -7.82 5.83
N GLY A 20 -15.45 -8.92 6.17
CA GLY A 20 -14.17 -9.32 5.56
C GLY A 20 -14.27 -9.63 4.06
N HIS A 21 -15.35 -10.28 3.61
CA HIS A 21 -15.59 -10.60 2.21
C HIS A 21 -15.92 -9.34 1.37
N SER A 22 -16.62 -8.37 1.96
CA SER A 22 -17.00 -7.11 1.32
C SER A 22 -15.82 -6.21 0.95
N PHE A 23 -14.70 -6.29 1.68
CA PHE A 23 -13.55 -5.42 1.43
C PHE A 23 -12.65 -5.86 0.28
N LYS A 24 -12.73 -7.11 -0.18
CA LYS A 24 -11.86 -7.60 -1.26
C LYS A 24 -11.94 -6.71 -2.50
N LYS A 25 -13.15 -6.37 -2.95
CA LYS A 25 -13.34 -5.51 -4.13
C LYS A 25 -12.83 -4.09 -3.90
N HIS A 26 -13.07 -3.54 -2.71
CA HIS A 26 -12.53 -2.23 -2.33
C HIS A 26 -11.00 -2.24 -2.37
N LEU A 27 -10.38 -3.32 -1.90
CA LEU A 27 -8.94 -3.50 -1.88
C LEU A 27 -8.32 -3.64 -3.25
N GLU A 28 -8.96 -4.38 -4.15
CA GLU A 28 -8.57 -4.46 -5.55
C GLU A 28 -8.61 -3.07 -6.23
N ASN A 29 -9.65 -2.28 -5.94
CA ASN A 29 -9.76 -0.92 -6.45
C ASN A 29 -8.67 0.00 -5.88
N THR A 30 -8.38 -0.10 -4.58
CA THR A 30 -7.30 0.67 -3.93
C THR A 30 -5.93 0.27 -4.47
N LYS A 31 -5.69 -1.03 -4.68
CA LYS A 31 -4.50 -1.54 -5.37
C LYS A 31 -4.37 -0.94 -6.78
N ALA A 32 -5.45 -0.94 -7.56
CA ALA A 32 -5.45 -0.34 -8.90
C ALA A 32 -5.11 1.17 -8.86
N LYS A 33 -5.68 1.90 -7.89
CA LYS A 33 -5.36 3.32 -7.64
C LYS A 33 -3.88 3.54 -7.31
N VAL A 34 -3.29 2.70 -6.46
CA VAL A 34 -1.85 2.76 -6.12
C VAL A 34 -1.00 2.43 -7.34
N ASN A 35 -1.37 1.42 -8.13
CA ASN A 35 -0.64 1.06 -9.35
C ASN A 35 -0.61 2.20 -10.39
N THR A 36 -1.73 2.90 -10.59
CA THR A 36 -1.75 4.08 -11.46
C THR A 36 -0.77 5.16 -10.99
N ARG A 37 -0.67 5.39 -9.68
CA ARG A 37 0.29 6.34 -9.09
C ARG A 37 1.73 5.85 -9.20
N ASN A 38 1.97 4.55 -9.04
CA ASN A 38 3.29 3.95 -9.28
C ASN A 38 3.77 4.16 -10.72
N ASN A 39 2.86 4.19 -11.70
CA ASN A 39 3.21 4.52 -13.08
C ASN A 39 3.63 5.98 -13.24
N ILE A 40 3.01 6.91 -12.51
CA ILE A 40 3.45 8.32 -12.45
C ILE A 40 4.84 8.40 -11.82
N LEU A 41 5.06 7.74 -10.68
CA LEU A 41 6.37 7.72 -10.03
C LEU A 41 7.47 7.15 -10.93
N ARG A 42 7.20 6.07 -11.67
CA ARG A 42 8.15 5.52 -12.66
C ARG A 42 8.52 6.54 -13.74
N LYS A 43 7.56 7.31 -14.23
CA LYS A 43 7.83 8.39 -15.19
C LYS A 43 8.68 9.49 -14.58
N LEU A 44 8.39 9.90 -13.35
CA LEU A 44 9.17 10.94 -12.65
C LEU A 44 10.60 10.49 -12.41
N VAL A 45 10.81 9.27 -11.90
CA VAL A 45 12.14 8.69 -11.64
C VAL A 45 12.99 8.59 -12.90
N ASN A 46 12.37 8.31 -14.05
CA ASN A 46 13.07 8.21 -15.33
C ASN A 46 13.21 9.56 -16.07
N SER A 47 12.76 10.66 -15.46
CA SER A 47 12.85 12.00 -16.05
C SER A 47 14.03 12.79 -15.49
N LYS A 48 14.49 13.81 -16.23
CA LYS A 48 15.55 14.72 -15.77
C LYS A 48 15.03 15.84 -14.84
N TRP A 49 13.72 16.09 -14.83
CA TRP A 49 13.08 17.18 -14.08
C TRP A 49 12.45 16.66 -12.78
N GLY A 50 12.82 17.24 -11.63
CA GLY A 50 12.17 16.92 -10.34
C GLY A 50 12.39 15.49 -9.83
N ALA A 51 13.38 14.78 -10.38
CA ALA A 51 13.73 13.42 -9.98
C ALA A 51 14.74 13.35 -8.82
N ASP A 52 14.79 14.38 -7.96
CA ASP A 52 15.63 14.34 -6.78
C ASP A 52 15.07 13.36 -5.72
N PRO A 53 15.94 12.64 -4.97
CA PRO A 53 15.49 11.62 -4.02
C PRO A 53 14.45 12.10 -2.98
N PRO A 54 14.61 13.26 -2.32
CA PRO A 54 13.62 13.72 -1.35
C PRO A 54 12.27 14.05 -2.00
N THR A 55 12.25 14.68 -3.19
CA THR A 55 11.01 14.97 -3.93
C THR A 55 10.30 13.70 -4.36
N ILE A 56 11.01 12.70 -4.89
CA ILE A 56 10.40 11.41 -5.27
C ILE A 56 9.80 10.71 -4.05
N ARG A 57 10.51 10.71 -2.91
CA ARG A 57 10.01 10.14 -1.66
C ARG A 57 8.76 10.86 -1.16
N ALA A 58 8.78 12.19 -1.11
CA ALA A 58 7.63 12.99 -0.70
C ALA A 58 6.42 12.77 -1.63
N THR A 59 6.66 12.76 -2.94
CA THR A 59 5.62 12.50 -3.95
C THR A 59 5.01 11.11 -3.78
N ALA A 60 5.83 10.09 -3.51
CA ALA A 60 5.34 8.75 -3.27
C ALA A 60 4.49 8.64 -2.00
N MET A 61 4.89 9.31 -0.92
CA MET A 61 4.09 9.40 0.31
C MET A 61 2.73 10.08 0.05
N VAL A 62 2.76 11.24 -0.60
CA VAL A 62 1.55 12.04 -0.87
C VAL A 62 0.61 11.35 -1.85
N LEU A 63 1.12 10.65 -2.86
CA LEU A 63 0.26 9.99 -3.84
C LEU A 63 -0.18 8.61 -3.35
N CYS A 64 0.77 7.72 -3.03
CA CYS A 64 0.49 6.31 -2.78
C CYS A 64 0.08 6.04 -1.34
N PHE A 65 0.88 6.47 -0.36
CA PHE A 65 0.63 6.14 1.05
C PHE A 65 -0.62 6.83 1.58
N SER A 66 -0.84 8.12 1.27
CA SER A 66 -2.05 8.84 1.69
C SER A 66 -3.35 8.14 1.26
N THR A 67 -3.37 7.55 0.06
CA THR A 67 -4.54 6.88 -0.51
C THR A 67 -4.85 5.59 0.23
N VAL A 68 -3.81 4.89 0.69
CA VAL A 68 -3.95 3.65 1.46
C VAL A 68 -4.28 3.97 2.92
N GLU A 69 -3.57 4.89 3.54
CA GLU A 69 -3.73 5.28 4.94
C GLU A 69 -5.13 5.82 5.22
N TYR A 70 -5.67 6.65 4.33
CA TYR A 70 -7.03 7.16 4.45
C TYR A 70 -8.08 6.04 4.53
N ALA A 71 -7.91 4.97 3.74
CA ALA A 71 -8.85 3.86 3.73
C ALA A 71 -8.53 2.81 4.80
N CYS A 72 -7.30 2.77 5.34
CA CYS A 72 -6.75 1.66 6.12
C CYS A 72 -7.60 1.29 7.35
N SER A 73 -8.15 2.28 8.07
CA SER A 73 -9.00 2.04 9.25
C SER A 73 -10.19 1.11 8.97
N SER A 74 -10.74 1.18 7.76
CA SER A 74 -11.91 0.38 7.37
C SER A 74 -11.59 -1.09 7.09
N TRP A 75 -10.36 -1.43 6.68
CA TRP A 75 -9.96 -2.80 6.30
C TRP A 75 -8.72 -3.31 7.04
N CYS A 76 -8.28 -2.64 8.11
CA CYS A 76 -7.10 -3.01 8.90
C CYS A 76 -7.15 -4.42 9.52
N ARG A 77 -8.34 -5.01 9.65
CA ARG A 77 -8.56 -6.39 10.13
C ARG A 77 -8.89 -7.39 9.01
N SER A 78 -8.84 -6.96 7.75
CA SER A 78 -9.12 -7.83 6.60
C SER A 78 -7.91 -8.72 6.29
N HIS A 79 -8.17 -9.98 5.93
CA HIS A 79 -7.15 -10.90 5.43
C HIS A 79 -6.64 -10.53 4.03
N HIS A 80 -7.34 -9.64 3.33
CA HIS A 80 -7.02 -9.22 1.97
C HIS A 80 -6.08 -8.00 1.91
N THR A 81 -5.67 -7.44 3.06
CA THR A 81 -4.75 -6.28 3.16
C THR A 81 -3.47 -6.47 2.35
N LYS A 82 -2.97 -7.71 2.32
CA LYS A 82 -1.77 -8.13 1.56
C LYS A 82 -1.81 -7.76 0.07
N LEU A 83 -3.01 -7.62 -0.52
CA LEU A 83 -3.15 -7.18 -1.92
C LEU A 83 -2.63 -5.76 -2.15
N VAL A 84 -2.83 -4.87 -1.20
CA VAL A 84 -2.37 -3.48 -1.27
C VAL A 84 -0.92 -3.37 -0.82
N ASP A 85 -0.50 -4.17 0.15
CA ASP A 85 0.90 -4.23 0.61
C ASP A 85 1.86 -4.54 -0.56
N THR A 86 1.48 -5.46 -1.46
CA THR A 86 2.27 -5.74 -2.66
C THR A 86 2.46 -4.51 -3.54
N ALA A 87 1.44 -3.68 -3.71
CA ALA A 87 1.53 -2.47 -4.53
C ALA A 87 2.36 -1.37 -3.83
N LEU A 88 2.29 -1.27 -2.50
CA LEU A 88 3.14 -0.36 -1.72
C LEU A 88 4.61 -0.81 -1.73
N ASN A 89 4.87 -2.12 -1.68
CA ASN A 89 6.23 -2.65 -1.80
C ASN A 89 6.85 -2.29 -3.16
N ASP A 90 6.06 -2.32 -4.24
CA ASP A 90 6.51 -1.83 -5.54
C ASP A 90 6.82 -0.32 -5.52
N THR A 91 6.03 0.49 -4.81
CA THR A 91 6.33 1.91 -4.58
C THR A 91 7.68 2.08 -3.90
N CYS A 92 7.93 1.34 -2.82
CA CYS A 92 9.21 1.36 -2.11
C CYS A 92 10.38 0.97 -3.02
N ARG A 93 10.21 -0.05 -3.87
CA ARG A 93 11.24 -0.45 -4.85
C ARG A 93 11.56 0.66 -5.85
N ILE A 94 10.57 1.41 -6.31
CA ILE A 94 10.78 2.55 -7.22
C ILE A 94 11.61 3.64 -6.53
N ILE A 95 11.29 3.97 -5.28
CA ILE A 95 12.03 4.98 -4.49
C ILE A 95 13.48 4.53 -4.26
N THR A 96 13.68 3.31 -3.78
CA THR A 96 15.02 2.78 -3.50
C THR A 96 15.86 2.62 -4.77
N GLY A 97 15.25 2.17 -5.87
CA GLY A 97 15.92 2.02 -7.16
C GLY A 97 16.45 3.35 -7.71
N GLN A 98 15.71 4.45 -7.53
CA GLN A 98 16.16 5.79 -7.89
C GLN A 98 17.35 6.27 -7.05
N HIS A 99 17.36 5.96 -5.76
CA HIS A 99 18.46 6.31 -4.88
C HIS A 99 19.76 5.62 -5.31
N LEU A 100 19.69 4.32 -5.62
CA LEU A 100 20.85 3.52 -6.04
C LEU A 100 21.38 3.91 -7.42
N SER A 101 20.51 4.14 -8.40
CA SER A 101 20.95 4.50 -9.77
C SER A 101 21.69 5.83 -9.82
N ARG A 102 21.35 6.77 -8.93
CA ARG A 102 22.05 8.06 -8.81
C ARG A 102 23.29 8.01 -7.93
N ALA A 103 23.32 7.16 -6.90
CA ALA A 103 24.53 6.94 -6.10
C ALA A 103 25.68 6.37 -6.94
N SER A 104 25.38 5.62 -8.01
CA SER A 104 26.37 5.10 -8.97
C SER A 104 26.87 6.14 -9.99
N MET A 105 26.12 7.24 -10.19
CA MET A 105 26.48 8.33 -11.12
C MET A 105 27.28 9.47 -10.47
N ARG A 106 27.54 9.40 -9.16
CA ARG A 106 28.43 10.32 -8.43
C ARG A 106 29.68 9.59 -8.02
#